data_AF-A0A4U1JD53-F1
#
_entry.id   AF-A0A4U1JD53-F1
#
_cell.length_a   1.000
_cell.length_b   1.000
_cell.length_c   1.000
_cell.angle_alpha   90.00
_cell.angle_beta   90.00
_cell.angle_gamma   90.00
#
_symmetry.space_group_name_H-M   'P 1'
#
loop_
_entity.id
_entity.type
_entity.pdbx_description
1 polymer ?
#
loop_
_entity_poly.entity_id
_entity_poly.type
_entity_poly.pdbx_seq_one_letter_code
_entity_poly.pdbx_strand_id
1 'polypeptide(L)'
;MQTLTCPKASRLTPTLLALALVACRPDLPIPEARPAFMTPPAGITVAFEPEAPVTAAPRVLRLHVAAEPALDEARLFLVRGEVRDSHLRQIEQDDVSKALAARFVPSRTWREDDGSVVLAPTAPLDPGETYAVASGEPKASLPFVVEPAEAAPLLVRVWPPVEATGAGLFGLYCGEMTLPEVTFEATLAPDGPLGAFGRGIAPAGAGGACLRFVGRGLAPPDGGPWVPPPVVWLPGLPWPLRLDPRPFGGVNEDVGEAIEGPLDPGALECTAFEVPFGPGCVEVEDDRLLGRAPEAALLWGIAGEGLDVVMTTGKNERFVLKGLPAGKDITLDVTTIDVRGREQRRKFSATTLTPMPHVVLNEVMANPLGPEPDQEWVELYNDGAVEAALGELVISDIGGETVLPGIMLPPGRFAVIVNETFVPDDEIDVPPAEDAIVVRVPALGKSGLGNGGEIVRLLDMRGRILSRFPAIPKPKAGQSVARRSPDAPDGVSDSFLLAPPTPGAANTASFP
;
A
#
# COMPACT_ATOMS: atom_id res chain seq x y z
N MET A 1 26.12 -58.42 18.29
CA MET A 1 25.10 -58.74 19.30
C MET A 1 23.74 -58.51 18.66
N GLN A 2 22.94 -59.58 18.54
CA GLN A 2 21.46 -59.64 18.44
C GLN A 2 20.73 -58.77 17.40
N THR A 3 19.78 -59.22 16.56
CA THR A 3 19.22 -60.50 16.12
C THR A 3 18.13 -60.15 15.09
N LEU A 4 18.01 -60.92 13.98
CA LEU A 4 16.78 -61.44 13.31
C LEU A 4 15.56 -60.49 13.10
N THR A 5 14.84 -60.42 11.98
CA THR A 5 14.42 -61.46 11.03
C THR A 5 13.65 -60.83 9.85
N CYS A 6 13.74 -61.42 8.67
CA CYS A 6 12.92 -61.14 7.48
C CYS A 6 11.83 -62.23 7.33
N PRO A 7 10.65 -61.96 6.75
CA PRO A 7 9.79 -63.02 6.22
C PRO A 7 10.11 -63.32 4.73
N LYS A 8 10.25 -64.62 4.46
CA LYS A 8 10.21 -65.34 3.16
C LYS A 8 8.76 -65.33 2.60
N ALA A 9 8.38 -65.62 1.36
CA ALA A 9 8.97 -66.01 0.07
C ALA A 9 7.81 -65.90 -0.97
N SER A 10 8.05 -65.74 -2.26
CA SER A 10 8.03 -66.86 -3.23
C SER A 10 8.34 -66.32 -4.65
N ARG A 11 9.42 -66.83 -5.29
CA ARG A 11 9.46 -67.69 -6.49
C ARG A 11 8.86 -66.99 -7.74
N LEU A 12 9.57 -66.68 -8.83
CA LEU A 12 10.50 -67.49 -9.63
C LEU A 12 11.43 -66.62 -10.53
N THR A 13 12.63 -67.16 -10.78
CA THR A 13 13.69 -66.83 -11.78
C THR A 13 13.26 -66.98 -13.26
N PRO A 14 14.03 -66.58 -14.32
CA PRO A 14 15.49 -66.35 -14.38
C PRO A 14 16.02 -65.13 -15.19
N THR A 15 17.22 -64.70 -14.80
CA THR A 15 18.42 -64.38 -15.62
C THR A 15 18.27 -63.88 -17.07
N LEU A 16 18.75 -62.66 -17.36
CA LEU A 16 19.78 -62.44 -18.41
C LEU A 16 20.41 -61.04 -18.33
N LEU A 17 21.72 -61.06 -18.13
CA LEU A 17 22.67 -59.97 -18.15
C LEU A 17 23.07 -59.72 -19.62
N ALA A 18 22.94 -58.49 -20.16
CA ALA A 18 23.83 -58.00 -21.23
C ALA A 18 23.55 -56.55 -21.66
N LEU A 19 24.66 -55.79 -21.67
CA LEU A 19 25.04 -54.71 -22.57
C LEU A 19 24.32 -53.35 -22.49
N ALA A 20 25.06 -52.42 -21.89
CA ALA A 20 25.02 -51.00 -22.21
C ALA A 20 25.36 -50.76 -23.69
N LEU A 21 24.48 -50.05 -24.38
CA LEU A 21 24.79 -49.32 -25.61
C LEU A 21 24.52 -47.84 -25.35
N VAL A 22 25.60 -47.08 -25.34
CA VAL A 22 25.62 -45.63 -25.52
C VAL A 22 25.06 -45.34 -26.91
N ALA A 23 23.93 -44.63 -26.96
CA ALA A 23 23.42 -44.06 -28.19
C ALA A 23 23.32 -42.55 -28.03
N CYS A 24 24.24 -41.84 -28.69
CA CYS A 24 24.11 -40.44 -29.04
C CYS A 24 22.76 -40.25 -29.75
N ARG A 25 21.89 -39.39 -29.20
CA ARG A 25 20.76 -38.84 -29.96
C ARG A 25 21.17 -37.49 -30.54
N PRO A 26 20.89 -37.22 -31.83
CA PRO A 26 21.11 -35.91 -32.41
C PRO A 26 20.09 -34.92 -31.84
N ASP A 27 20.54 -33.68 -31.69
CA ASP A 27 19.70 -32.51 -31.41
C ASP A 27 18.55 -32.46 -32.42
N LEU A 28 17.32 -32.59 -31.91
CA LEU A 28 16.12 -32.24 -32.62
C LEU A 28 15.86 -30.75 -32.36
N PRO A 29 15.56 -29.94 -33.40
CA PRO A 29 15.16 -28.55 -33.19
C PRO A 29 13.86 -28.53 -32.39
N ILE A 30 13.87 -27.82 -31.27
CA ILE A 30 12.68 -27.48 -30.49
C ILE A 30 11.82 -26.60 -31.41
N PRO A 31 10.57 -26.99 -31.75
CA PRO A 31 9.68 -26.08 -32.43
C PRO A 31 9.38 -24.91 -31.50
N GLU A 32 9.49 -23.68 -31.99
CA GLU A 32 8.92 -22.51 -31.33
C GLU A 32 7.47 -22.84 -30.96
N ALA A 33 7.18 -22.81 -29.65
CA ALA A 33 5.85 -23.07 -29.13
C ALA A 33 4.93 -21.95 -29.61
N ARG A 34 4.14 -22.23 -30.65
CA ARG A 34 2.98 -21.40 -31.01
C ARG A 34 2.00 -21.45 -29.83
N PRO A 35 1.39 -20.32 -29.43
CA PRO A 35 0.37 -20.32 -28.39
C PRO A 35 -0.77 -21.26 -28.77
N ALA A 36 -1.19 -22.09 -27.81
CA ALA A 36 -2.30 -23.01 -27.99
C ALA A 36 -3.61 -22.22 -27.99
N PHE A 37 -4.12 -21.90 -29.18
CA PHE A 37 -5.43 -21.28 -29.34
C PHE A 37 -6.53 -22.22 -28.82
N MET A 38 -7.22 -21.83 -27.75
CA MET A 38 -8.50 -22.45 -27.39
C MET A 38 -9.60 -21.81 -28.25
N THR A 39 -10.37 -22.63 -28.97
CA THR A 39 -11.51 -22.17 -29.77
C THR A 39 -12.82 -22.43 -29.04
N PRO A 40 -13.44 -21.42 -28.38
CA PRO A 40 -14.84 -21.49 -27.99
C PRO A 40 -15.75 -20.97 -29.12
N PRO A 41 -17.06 -21.30 -29.12
CA PRO A 41 -17.98 -20.92 -30.17
C PRO A 41 -18.40 -19.45 -30.04
N ALA A 42 -17.59 -18.52 -30.54
CA ALA A 42 -17.97 -17.14 -30.84
C ALA A 42 -16.87 -16.56 -31.75
N GLY A 43 -17.20 -15.61 -32.64
CA GLY A 43 -16.29 -15.10 -33.68
C GLY A 43 -15.03 -14.36 -33.21
N ILE A 44 -14.59 -14.52 -31.96
CA ILE A 44 -13.35 -14.00 -31.39
C ILE A 44 -12.59 -15.11 -30.66
N THR A 45 -11.26 -15.03 -30.69
CA THR A 45 -10.35 -15.83 -29.85
C THR A 45 -9.66 -14.88 -28.89
N VAL A 46 -9.50 -15.29 -27.63
CA VAL A 46 -8.81 -14.47 -26.62
C VAL A 46 -7.69 -15.30 -25.99
N ALA A 47 -6.48 -14.77 -26.01
CA ALA A 47 -5.33 -15.29 -25.27
C ALA A 47 -4.99 -14.35 -24.11
N PHE A 48 -4.58 -14.92 -22.97
CA PHE A 48 -4.25 -14.15 -21.77
C PHE A 48 -2.73 -14.04 -21.63
N GLU A 49 -2.24 -12.87 -21.24
CA GLU A 49 -0.86 -12.63 -20.82
C GLU A 49 -0.86 -12.19 -19.35
N PRO A 50 -0.30 -12.97 -18.40
CA PRO A 50 0.31 -14.28 -18.61
C PRO A 50 -0.72 -15.37 -18.95
N GLU A 51 -0.24 -16.46 -19.56
CA GLU A 51 -1.08 -17.57 -20.00
C GLU A 51 -1.86 -18.18 -18.83
N ALA A 52 -3.17 -18.26 -18.99
CA ALA A 52 -4.08 -18.81 -17.99
C ALA A 52 -5.39 -19.28 -18.63
N PRO A 53 -6.10 -20.25 -18.02
CA PRO A 53 -7.42 -20.65 -18.49
C PRO A 53 -8.47 -19.59 -18.15
N VAL A 54 -9.54 -19.53 -18.94
CA VAL A 54 -10.69 -18.61 -18.72
C VAL A 54 -11.38 -18.77 -17.36
N THR A 55 -11.16 -19.89 -16.66
CA THR A 55 -11.73 -20.16 -15.34
C THR A 55 -10.86 -19.68 -14.18
N ALA A 56 -9.63 -19.24 -14.44
CA ALA A 56 -8.67 -18.80 -13.45
C ALA A 56 -7.71 -17.76 -14.05
N ALA A 57 -8.28 -16.65 -14.54
CA ALA A 57 -7.51 -15.55 -15.09
C ALA A 57 -6.73 -14.83 -13.97
N PRO A 58 -5.49 -14.40 -14.21
CA PRO A 58 -4.73 -13.62 -13.25
C PRO A 58 -5.33 -12.22 -13.12
N ARG A 59 -5.34 -11.64 -11.93
CA ARG A 59 -5.94 -10.30 -11.74
C ARG A 59 -5.24 -9.13 -12.45
N VAL A 60 -3.96 -9.30 -12.80
CA VAL A 60 -3.22 -8.37 -13.68
C VAL A 60 -2.90 -9.13 -14.94
N LEU A 61 -3.44 -8.68 -16.07
CA LEU A 61 -3.35 -9.40 -17.33
C LEU A 61 -3.47 -8.48 -18.55
N ARG A 62 -3.12 -8.99 -19.72
CA ARG A 62 -3.50 -8.42 -21.02
C ARG A 62 -4.28 -9.46 -21.82
N LEU A 63 -5.29 -9.01 -22.54
CA LEU A 63 -6.17 -9.85 -23.34
C LEU A 63 -5.84 -9.60 -24.81
N HIS A 64 -5.24 -10.58 -25.49
CA HIS A 64 -5.00 -10.52 -26.93
C HIS A 64 -6.22 -11.08 -27.64
N VAL A 65 -6.99 -10.21 -28.29
CA VAL A 65 -8.25 -10.55 -28.94
C VAL A 65 -8.03 -10.60 -30.45
N ALA A 66 -8.27 -11.76 -31.06
CA ALA A 66 -8.20 -11.95 -32.50
C ALA A 66 -9.57 -12.36 -33.06
N ALA A 67 -9.87 -11.95 -34.29
CA ALA A 67 -11.15 -12.25 -34.93
C ALA A 67 -11.03 -12.27 -36.46
N GLU A 68 -11.89 -13.05 -37.10
CA GLU A 68 -12.13 -13.00 -38.55
C GLU A 68 -13.65 -12.85 -38.79
N PRO A 69 -14.14 -11.70 -39.31
CA PRO A 69 -13.39 -10.51 -39.77
C PRO A 69 -12.72 -9.73 -38.63
N ALA A 70 -11.81 -8.82 -39.00
CA ALA A 70 -11.05 -8.01 -38.05
C ALA A 70 -11.95 -7.21 -37.09
N LEU A 71 -11.49 -7.08 -35.84
CA LEU A 71 -12.18 -6.35 -34.78
C LEU A 71 -12.23 -4.84 -35.04
N ASP A 72 -13.38 -4.24 -34.73
CA ASP A 72 -13.50 -2.80 -34.51
C ASP A 72 -13.10 -2.46 -33.06
N GLU A 73 -11.96 -1.77 -32.91
CA GLU A 73 -11.41 -1.36 -31.62
C GLU A 73 -12.33 -0.43 -30.84
N ALA A 74 -13.12 0.41 -31.53
CA ALA A 74 -14.04 1.35 -30.88
C ALA A 74 -15.23 0.64 -30.22
N ARG A 75 -15.47 -0.63 -30.60
CA ARG A 75 -16.56 -1.47 -30.13
C ARG A 75 -16.08 -2.69 -29.33
N LEU A 76 -14.83 -2.65 -28.88
CA LEU A 76 -14.22 -3.70 -28.08
C LEU A 76 -14.05 -3.23 -26.64
N PHE A 77 -14.69 -3.93 -25.71
CA PHE A 77 -14.71 -3.54 -24.29
C PHE A 77 -14.42 -4.73 -23.38
N LEU A 78 -13.73 -4.47 -22.27
CA LEU A 78 -13.73 -5.34 -21.11
C LEU A 78 -14.87 -4.93 -20.17
N VAL A 79 -15.73 -5.87 -19.81
CA VAL A 79 -16.94 -5.62 -19.04
C VAL A 79 -16.94 -6.45 -17.76
N ARG A 80 -17.23 -5.84 -16.61
CA ARG A 80 -17.49 -6.56 -15.36
C ARG A 80 -18.82 -7.31 -15.42
N GLY A 81 -18.81 -8.59 -15.09
CA GLY A 81 -19.94 -9.51 -15.13
C GLY A 81 -20.31 -10.00 -16.53
N GLU A 82 -21.40 -10.76 -16.64
CA GLU A 82 -21.81 -11.39 -17.90
C GLU A 82 -22.31 -10.42 -18.98
N VAL A 83 -21.98 -10.72 -20.23
CA VAL A 83 -22.44 -9.97 -21.42
C VAL A 83 -23.46 -10.79 -22.19
N ARG A 84 -24.67 -10.24 -22.34
CA ARG A 84 -25.80 -10.86 -23.04
C ARG A 84 -25.93 -10.29 -24.45
N ASP A 85 -26.67 -10.97 -25.33
CA ASP A 85 -26.94 -10.50 -26.70
C ASP A 85 -27.57 -9.10 -26.78
N SER A 86 -28.35 -8.69 -25.76
CA SER A 86 -28.88 -7.33 -25.67
C SER A 86 -27.78 -6.28 -25.44
N HIS A 87 -26.74 -6.62 -24.69
CA HIS A 87 -25.58 -5.75 -24.48
C HIS A 87 -24.72 -5.68 -25.75
N LEU A 88 -24.49 -6.82 -26.42
CA LEU A 88 -23.75 -6.84 -27.69
C LEU A 88 -24.43 -6.01 -28.78
N ARG A 89 -25.77 -6.02 -28.84
CA ARG A 89 -26.53 -5.13 -29.73
C ARG A 89 -26.36 -3.64 -29.40
N GLN A 90 -26.33 -3.28 -28.11
CA GLN A 90 -26.06 -1.88 -27.71
C GLN A 90 -24.66 -1.44 -28.15
N ILE A 91 -23.66 -2.31 -27.99
CA ILE A 91 -22.27 -2.03 -28.39
C ILE A 91 -22.15 -1.91 -29.92
N GLU A 92 -22.76 -2.81 -30.69
CA GLU A 92 -22.77 -2.72 -32.17
C GLU A 92 -23.44 -1.44 -32.68
N GLN A 93 -24.48 -0.96 -31.99
CA GLN A 93 -25.27 0.21 -32.41
C GLN A 93 -24.73 1.53 -31.85
N ASP A 94 -23.63 1.50 -31.09
CA ASP A 94 -23.09 2.64 -30.35
C ASP A 94 -24.12 3.33 -29.41
N ASP A 95 -25.13 2.57 -28.94
CA ASP A 95 -26.21 3.03 -28.04
C ASP A 95 -26.09 2.38 -26.66
N VAL A 96 -24.92 2.56 -26.03
CA VAL A 96 -24.59 1.95 -24.74
C VAL A 96 -25.35 2.64 -23.61
N SER A 97 -26.19 1.87 -22.90
CA SER A 97 -26.88 2.37 -21.71
C SER A 97 -25.92 2.72 -20.57
N LYS A 98 -26.31 3.67 -19.71
CA LYS A 98 -25.53 4.05 -18.51
C LYS A 98 -25.18 2.86 -17.61
N ALA A 99 -26.10 1.89 -17.50
CA ALA A 99 -25.90 0.71 -16.67
C ALA A 99 -24.82 -0.24 -17.24
N LEU A 100 -24.73 -0.35 -18.57
CA LEU A 100 -23.68 -1.12 -19.23
C LEU A 100 -22.35 -0.37 -19.20
N ALA A 101 -22.35 0.94 -19.48
CA ALA A 101 -21.15 1.78 -19.44
C ALA A 101 -20.49 1.78 -18.04
N ALA A 102 -21.27 1.79 -16.96
CA ALA A 102 -20.76 1.72 -15.59
C ALA A 102 -20.04 0.39 -15.26
N ARG A 103 -20.18 -0.64 -16.12
CA ARG A 103 -19.51 -1.94 -15.98
C ARG A 103 -18.26 -2.03 -16.83
N PHE A 104 -17.94 -1.03 -17.66
CA PHE A 104 -16.73 -1.04 -18.46
C PHE A 104 -15.51 -0.88 -17.57
N VAL A 105 -14.54 -1.76 -17.77
CA VAL A 105 -13.26 -1.71 -17.06
C VAL A 105 -12.34 -0.78 -17.85
N PRO A 106 -11.84 0.32 -17.24
CA PRO A 106 -10.86 1.18 -17.88
C PRO A 106 -9.66 0.37 -18.38
N SER A 107 -9.39 0.46 -19.68
CA SER A 107 -8.38 -0.35 -20.35
C SER A 107 -7.64 0.48 -21.40
N ARG A 108 -6.35 0.18 -21.58
CA ARG A 108 -5.60 0.60 -22.76
C ARG A 108 -5.83 -0.42 -23.87
N THR A 109 -6.04 0.10 -25.08
CA THR A 109 -6.29 -0.71 -26.26
C THR A 109 -5.27 -0.35 -27.34
N TRP A 110 -4.68 -1.36 -27.98
CA TRP A 110 -3.81 -1.18 -29.14
C TRP A 110 -3.84 -2.41 -30.04
N ARG A 111 -3.43 -2.24 -31.29
CA ARG A 111 -3.33 -3.32 -32.27
C ARG A 111 -1.89 -3.81 -32.37
N GLU A 112 -1.72 -5.13 -32.48
CA GLU A 112 -0.43 -5.77 -32.73
C GLU A 112 -0.24 -6.07 -34.23
N ASP A 113 1.00 -6.34 -34.63
CA ASP A 113 1.37 -6.62 -36.03
C ASP A 113 0.65 -7.84 -36.63
N ASP A 114 0.23 -8.78 -35.79
CA ASP A 114 -0.54 -9.96 -36.19
C ASP A 114 -2.02 -9.68 -36.42
N GLY A 115 -2.45 -8.43 -36.22
CA GLY A 115 -3.82 -7.95 -36.39
C GLY A 115 -4.71 -8.13 -35.16
N SER A 116 -4.21 -8.78 -34.10
CA SER A 116 -4.93 -8.87 -32.82
C SER A 116 -4.99 -7.51 -32.13
N VAL A 117 -5.98 -7.35 -31.27
CA VAL A 117 -6.19 -6.15 -30.46
C VAL A 117 -5.98 -6.52 -29.00
N VAL A 118 -5.08 -5.82 -28.32
CA VAL A 118 -4.81 -6.01 -26.90
C VAL A 118 -5.73 -5.12 -26.08
N LEU A 119 -6.40 -5.69 -25.08
CA LEU A 119 -7.02 -4.95 -23.98
C LEU A 119 -6.19 -5.13 -22.71
N ALA A 120 -5.62 -4.05 -22.18
CA ALA A 120 -4.88 -4.05 -20.93
C ALA A 120 -5.61 -3.20 -19.87
N PRO A 121 -6.24 -3.82 -18.86
CA PRO A 121 -6.86 -3.09 -17.74
C PRO A 121 -5.86 -2.15 -17.07
N THR A 122 -6.29 -0.94 -16.69
CA THR A 122 -5.43 0.05 -16.03
C THR A 122 -5.45 -0.04 -14.51
N ALA A 123 -6.15 -1.03 -13.96
CA ALA A 123 -6.17 -1.39 -12.54
C ALA A 123 -6.26 -2.92 -12.41
N PRO A 124 -5.80 -3.52 -11.29
CA PRO A 124 -6.00 -4.95 -11.04
C PRO A 124 -7.49 -5.30 -11.01
N LEU A 125 -7.85 -6.44 -11.59
CA LEU A 125 -9.21 -6.97 -11.50
C LEU A 125 -9.50 -7.50 -10.08
N ASP A 126 -10.79 -7.61 -9.77
CA ASP A 126 -11.28 -8.07 -8.47
C ASP A 126 -11.21 -9.61 -8.39
N PRO A 127 -10.54 -10.21 -7.38
CA PRO A 127 -10.43 -11.66 -7.23
C PRO A 127 -11.80 -12.35 -7.13
N GLY A 128 -11.97 -13.48 -7.84
CA GLY A 128 -13.21 -14.27 -7.84
C GLY A 128 -14.36 -13.69 -8.67
N GLU A 129 -14.21 -12.47 -9.20
CA GLU A 129 -15.25 -11.84 -10.00
C GLU A 129 -15.22 -12.34 -11.46
N THR A 130 -16.38 -12.27 -12.11
CA THR A 130 -16.53 -12.60 -13.54
C THR A 130 -16.39 -11.34 -14.38
N TYR A 131 -15.71 -11.46 -15.51
CA TYR A 131 -15.57 -10.43 -16.53
C TYR A 131 -15.86 -11.03 -17.91
N ALA A 132 -16.02 -10.19 -18.92
CA ALA A 132 -16.16 -10.63 -20.30
C ALA A 132 -15.48 -9.66 -21.27
N VAL A 133 -14.77 -10.22 -22.26
CA VAL A 133 -14.41 -9.49 -23.48
C VAL A 133 -15.65 -9.40 -24.34
N ALA A 134 -16.09 -8.20 -24.70
CA ALA A 134 -17.27 -7.95 -25.52
C ALA A 134 -16.89 -7.17 -26.78
N SER A 135 -17.22 -7.72 -27.93
CA SER A 135 -17.04 -7.10 -29.24
C SER A 135 -18.39 -6.84 -29.89
N GLY A 136 -18.63 -5.61 -30.34
CA GLY A 136 -19.77 -5.27 -31.18
C GLY A 136 -19.61 -5.70 -32.63
N GLU A 137 -18.37 -5.75 -33.13
CA GLU A 137 -18.08 -6.06 -34.53
C GLU A 137 -16.71 -6.78 -34.68
N PRO A 138 -16.71 -8.09 -35.03
CA PRO A 138 -17.86 -8.98 -35.07
C PRO A 138 -18.50 -9.15 -33.68
N LYS A 139 -19.82 -9.33 -33.64
CA LYS A 139 -20.56 -9.60 -32.40
C LYS A 139 -20.07 -10.87 -31.73
N ALA A 140 -19.45 -10.73 -30.57
CA ALA A 140 -19.00 -11.86 -29.77
C ALA A 140 -18.79 -11.45 -28.31
N SER A 141 -18.85 -12.44 -27.42
CA SER A 141 -18.46 -12.27 -26.03
C SER A 141 -17.75 -13.51 -25.53
N LEU A 142 -16.67 -13.32 -24.77
CA LEU A 142 -16.00 -14.39 -24.05
C LEU A 142 -15.98 -14.05 -22.54
N PRO A 143 -16.75 -14.76 -21.70
CA PRO A 143 -16.67 -14.61 -20.25
C PRO A 143 -15.44 -15.33 -19.69
N PHE A 144 -14.89 -14.80 -18.61
CA PHE A 144 -13.82 -15.42 -17.82
C PHE A 144 -13.95 -15.03 -16.33
N VAL A 145 -13.32 -15.82 -15.46
CA VAL A 145 -13.33 -15.63 -14.01
C VAL A 145 -11.92 -15.35 -13.53
N VAL A 146 -11.76 -14.35 -12.66
CA VAL A 146 -10.48 -14.02 -12.02
C VAL A 146 -10.23 -15.00 -10.88
N GLU A 147 -9.01 -15.52 -10.79
CA GLU A 147 -8.63 -16.47 -9.75
C GLU A 147 -8.80 -15.84 -8.33
N PRO A 148 -9.57 -16.47 -7.42
CA PRO A 148 -9.88 -15.87 -6.12
C PRO A 148 -8.70 -15.90 -5.13
N ALA A 149 -7.78 -16.85 -5.29
CA ALA A 149 -6.63 -17.03 -4.42
C ALA A 149 -5.41 -17.31 -5.27
N GLU A 150 -4.50 -16.35 -5.35
CA GLU A 150 -3.39 -16.39 -6.30
C GLU A 150 -2.06 -16.45 -5.56
N ALA A 151 -1.17 -17.34 -6.00
CA ALA A 151 0.13 -17.55 -5.37
C ALA A 151 1.15 -16.43 -5.68
N ALA A 152 1.05 -15.81 -6.86
CA ALA A 152 1.94 -14.73 -7.26
C ALA A 152 1.59 -13.43 -6.49
N PRO A 153 2.51 -12.80 -5.78
CA PRO A 153 2.21 -11.55 -5.09
C PRO A 153 2.03 -10.39 -6.09
N LEU A 154 1.21 -9.42 -5.71
CA LEU A 154 1.05 -8.16 -6.43
C LEU A 154 1.97 -7.11 -5.79
N LEU A 155 2.82 -6.48 -6.58
CA LEU A 155 3.51 -5.26 -6.19
C LEU A 155 2.65 -4.05 -6.58
N VAL A 156 2.20 -3.32 -5.57
CA VAL A 156 1.35 -2.13 -5.73
C VAL A 156 2.23 -0.93 -6.08
N ARG A 157 1.81 -0.09 -7.02
CA ARG A 157 2.58 1.09 -7.41
C ARG A 157 2.37 2.21 -6.39
N VAL A 158 3.32 2.37 -5.47
CA VAL A 158 3.26 3.35 -4.37
C VAL A 158 3.74 4.74 -4.77
N TRP A 159 4.53 4.85 -5.85
CA TRP A 159 5.02 6.15 -6.34
C TRP A 159 5.05 6.21 -7.87
N PRO A 160 4.71 7.37 -8.48
CA PRO A 160 4.18 8.59 -7.87
C PRO A 160 2.75 8.40 -7.31
N PRO A 161 2.19 9.34 -6.53
CA PRO A 161 0.79 9.30 -6.12
C PRO A 161 -0.13 9.32 -7.34
N VAL A 162 -1.33 8.74 -7.23
CA VAL A 162 -2.29 8.66 -8.35
C VAL A 162 -2.61 10.04 -8.93
N GLU A 163 -2.63 11.06 -8.08
CA GLU A 163 -3.04 12.42 -8.45
C GLU A 163 -1.89 13.31 -8.91
N ALA A 164 -0.68 12.74 -9.00
CA ALA A 164 0.48 13.48 -9.49
C ALA A 164 0.35 13.75 -10.99
N THR A 165 0.62 14.99 -11.37
CA THR A 165 0.67 15.43 -12.77
C THR A 165 2.11 15.64 -13.20
N GLY A 166 2.42 15.34 -14.46
CA GLY A 166 3.80 15.41 -14.97
C GLY A 166 4.69 14.35 -14.34
N ALA A 167 4.09 13.20 -14.00
CA ALA A 167 4.82 12.04 -13.55
C ALA A 167 5.77 11.60 -14.67
N GLY A 168 7.08 11.59 -14.38
CA GLY A 168 8.07 11.13 -15.35
C GLY A 168 7.95 9.63 -15.63
N LEU A 169 8.94 9.08 -16.34
CA LEU A 169 9.05 7.62 -16.54
C LEU A 169 9.62 6.92 -15.30
N PHE A 170 9.11 7.24 -14.12
CA PHE A 170 9.49 6.65 -12.85
C PHE A 170 8.29 5.94 -12.20
N GLY A 171 8.54 4.78 -11.62
CA GLY A 171 7.53 4.06 -10.84
C GLY A 171 8.19 3.24 -9.75
N LEU A 172 7.66 3.30 -8.53
CA LEU A 172 8.05 2.40 -7.46
C LEU A 172 6.90 1.44 -7.14
N TYR A 173 7.20 0.15 -7.19
CA TYR A 173 6.27 -0.92 -6.88
C TYR A 173 6.73 -1.60 -5.59
N CYS A 174 5.86 -1.73 -4.59
CA CYS A 174 6.22 -2.36 -3.32
C CYS A 174 5.22 -3.47 -2.98
N GLY A 175 5.71 -4.49 -2.29
CA GLY A 175 4.89 -5.54 -1.69
C GLY A 175 5.40 -5.88 -0.30
N GLU A 176 4.94 -6.99 0.24
CA GLU A 176 5.28 -7.40 1.62
C GLU A 176 6.57 -8.21 1.71
N MET A 177 7.01 -8.82 0.62
CA MET A 177 8.18 -9.70 0.62
C MET A 177 9.46 -8.98 0.22
N THR A 178 10.56 -9.30 0.90
CA THR A 178 11.89 -8.89 0.47
C THR A 178 12.24 -9.52 -0.87
N LEU A 179 12.63 -8.68 -1.83
CA LEU A 179 13.02 -9.09 -3.18
C LEU A 179 14.52 -9.41 -3.26
N PRO A 180 14.95 -10.29 -4.18
CA PRO A 180 16.36 -10.48 -4.48
C PRO A 180 16.95 -9.24 -5.16
N GLU A 181 18.25 -9.00 -4.98
CA GLU A 181 18.98 -7.98 -5.73
C GLU A 181 18.94 -8.30 -7.22
N VAL A 182 18.38 -7.38 -8.00
CA VAL A 182 18.13 -7.60 -9.43
C VAL A 182 18.20 -6.27 -10.19
N THR A 183 18.59 -6.34 -11.46
CA THR A 183 18.40 -5.27 -12.43
C THR A 183 18.16 -5.90 -13.80
N PHE A 184 17.12 -5.47 -14.49
CA PHE A 184 16.76 -5.96 -15.82
C PHE A 184 16.02 -4.88 -16.61
N GLU A 185 15.98 -5.03 -17.93
CA GLU A 185 15.31 -4.07 -18.82
C GLU A 185 13.92 -4.55 -19.19
N ALA A 186 13.01 -3.60 -19.39
CA ALA A 186 11.65 -3.87 -19.84
C ALA A 186 11.11 -2.66 -20.62
N THR A 187 10.26 -2.94 -21.60
CA THR A 187 9.60 -1.92 -22.40
C THR A 187 8.16 -1.74 -21.90
N LEU A 188 7.71 -0.50 -21.78
CA LEU A 188 6.30 -0.22 -21.51
C LEU A 188 5.49 -0.41 -22.81
N ALA A 189 4.23 -0.82 -22.70
CA ALA A 189 3.36 -1.05 -23.86
C ALA A 189 2.25 0.01 -23.95
N PRO A 190 1.74 0.37 -25.14
CA PRO A 190 2.23 -0.02 -26.47
C PRO A 190 3.42 0.84 -26.92
N ASP A 191 4.40 0.23 -27.60
CA ASP A 191 5.55 0.92 -28.21
C ASP A 191 6.19 2.00 -27.33
N GLY A 192 6.21 1.73 -26.02
CA GLY A 192 6.64 2.68 -25.01
C GLY A 192 8.15 2.69 -24.84
N PRO A 193 8.64 3.58 -23.96
CA PRO A 193 10.06 3.69 -23.70
C PRO A 193 10.60 2.42 -23.04
N LEU A 194 11.83 2.06 -23.41
CA LEU A 194 12.64 1.08 -22.70
C LEU A 194 13.04 1.67 -21.35
N GLY A 195 12.97 0.88 -20.28
CA GLY A 195 13.49 1.26 -18.98
C GLY A 195 14.17 0.12 -18.26
N ALA A 196 14.69 0.41 -17.07
CA ALA A 196 15.33 -0.57 -16.21
C ALA A 196 14.54 -0.72 -14.91
N PHE A 197 14.17 -1.95 -14.60
CA PHE A 197 13.76 -2.35 -13.26
C PHE A 197 14.97 -2.62 -12.38
N GLY A 198 14.86 -2.34 -11.09
CA GLY A 198 15.86 -2.72 -10.10
C GLY A 198 15.29 -2.69 -8.69
N ARG A 199 15.91 -3.43 -7.77
CA ARG A 199 15.47 -3.49 -6.37
C ARG A 199 15.73 -2.16 -5.65
N GLY A 200 14.84 -1.81 -4.72
CA GLY A 200 14.96 -0.64 -3.88
C GLY A 200 14.50 0.63 -4.56
N ILE A 201 14.40 1.71 -3.80
CA ILE A 201 14.05 3.02 -4.35
C ILE A 201 15.19 3.64 -5.14
N ALA A 202 16.42 3.28 -4.77
CA ALA A 202 17.68 3.66 -5.41
C ALA A 202 18.69 2.51 -5.29
N PRO A 203 19.70 2.43 -6.16
CA PRO A 203 20.75 1.41 -6.08
C PRO A 203 21.41 1.38 -4.70
N ALA A 204 21.43 0.21 -4.06
CA ALA A 204 21.94 0.03 -2.69
C ALA A 204 21.30 0.98 -1.65
N GLY A 205 20.07 1.44 -1.88
CA GLY A 205 19.27 2.24 -0.95
C GLY A 205 18.23 1.41 -0.20
N ALA A 206 17.28 2.09 0.43
CA ALA A 206 16.16 1.45 1.12
C ALA A 206 15.15 0.81 0.14
N GLY A 207 14.23 0.04 0.68
CA GLY A 207 13.11 -0.58 -0.02
C GLY A 207 13.41 -1.98 -0.50
N GLY A 208 13.89 -2.86 0.38
CA GLY A 208 14.21 -4.24 0.02
C GLY A 208 13.03 -5.04 -0.55
N ALA A 209 11.80 -4.63 -0.25
CA ALA A 209 10.55 -5.20 -0.77
C ALA A 209 9.99 -4.47 -2.00
N CYS A 210 10.75 -3.53 -2.56
CA CYS A 210 10.31 -2.68 -3.66
C CYS A 210 11.13 -2.88 -4.93
N LEU A 211 10.49 -2.65 -6.08
CA LEU A 211 11.05 -2.68 -7.41
C LEU A 211 10.80 -1.32 -8.07
N ARG A 212 11.86 -0.58 -8.39
CA ARG A 212 11.77 0.69 -9.11
C ARG A 212 11.89 0.46 -10.62
N PHE A 213 11.11 1.19 -11.41
CA PHE A 213 11.28 1.36 -12.85
C PHE A 213 11.81 2.76 -13.15
N VAL A 214 12.82 2.83 -14.01
CA VAL A 214 13.34 4.10 -14.55
C VAL A 214 13.42 3.99 -16.08
N GLY A 215 12.61 4.77 -16.78
CA GLY A 215 12.62 4.86 -18.24
C GLY A 215 13.90 5.50 -18.77
N ARG A 216 14.31 5.09 -19.97
CA ARG A 216 15.47 5.61 -20.70
C ARG A 216 15.02 6.24 -22.01
N GLY A 217 15.68 7.34 -22.39
CA GLY A 217 15.46 8.02 -23.67
C GLY A 217 14.32 9.05 -23.66
N LEU A 218 14.17 9.72 -24.80
CA LEU A 218 13.10 10.67 -25.06
C LEU A 218 11.77 9.93 -25.21
N ALA A 219 10.78 10.32 -24.41
CA ALA A 219 9.42 9.88 -24.66
C ALA A 219 8.96 10.36 -26.06
N PRO A 220 8.18 9.54 -26.79
CA PRO A 220 7.55 9.97 -28.02
C PRO A 220 6.77 11.28 -27.81
N PRO A 221 6.76 12.21 -28.80
CA PRO A 221 6.12 13.52 -28.68
C PRO A 221 4.60 13.45 -28.45
N ASP A 222 3.96 12.33 -28.79
CA ASP A 222 2.53 12.10 -28.56
C ASP A 222 2.22 11.64 -27.12
N GLY A 223 3.26 11.39 -26.31
CA GLY A 223 3.15 10.98 -24.90
C GLY A 223 2.47 9.62 -24.72
N GLY A 224 2.45 9.10 -23.49
CA GLY A 224 1.70 7.89 -23.15
C GLY A 224 0.17 8.09 -23.26
N PRO A 225 -0.67 7.27 -22.61
CA PRO A 225 -0.31 6.39 -21.50
C PRO A 225 0.22 5.01 -21.91
N TRP A 226 1.28 4.57 -21.25
CA TRP A 226 1.86 3.22 -21.37
C TRP A 226 1.64 2.39 -20.11
N VAL A 227 1.42 1.09 -20.25
CA VAL A 227 1.28 0.13 -19.14
C VAL A 227 2.57 -0.68 -18.95
N PRO A 228 2.92 -1.05 -17.71
CA PRO A 228 4.01 -1.99 -17.46
C PRO A 228 3.67 -3.40 -17.98
N PRO A 229 4.65 -4.31 -18.06
CA PRO A 229 4.38 -5.74 -18.18
C PRO A 229 3.45 -6.22 -17.06
N PRO A 230 2.50 -7.13 -17.33
CA PRO A 230 1.57 -7.63 -16.30
C PRO A 230 2.32 -8.42 -15.21
N VAL A 231 3.42 -9.08 -15.60
CA VAL A 231 4.30 -9.84 -14.70
C VAL A 231 5.77 -9.61 -15.01
N VAL A 232 6.61 -9.77 -13.98
CA VAL A 232 8.07 -9.83 -14.10
C VAL A 232 8.61 -11.09 -13.43
N TRP A 233 9.65 -11.67 -14.03
CA TRP A 233 10.32 -12.87 -13.52
C TRP A 233 11.63 -12.50 -12.86
N LEU A 234 11.74 -12.74 -11.54
CA LEU A 234 12.97 -12.49 -10.81
C LEU A 234 13.73 -13.80 -10.56
N PRO A 235 15.07 -13.80 -10.74
CA PRO A 235 15.89 -14.95 -10.37
C PRO A 235 15.73 -15.31 -8.89
N GLY A 236 15.52 -16.60 -8.60
CA GLY A 236 15.42 -17.12 -7.24
C GLY A 236 14.02 -17.09 -6.63
N LEU A 237 13.03 -16.51 -7.30
CA LEU A 237 11.62 -16.63 -6.90
C LEU A 237 10.94 -17.79 -7.65
N PRO A 238 10.14 -18.62 -6.96
CA PRO A 238 9.42 -19.74 -7.58
C PRO A 238 8.19 -19.32 -8.40
N TRP A 239 7.76 -18.06 -8.30
CA TRP A 239 6.61 -17.48 -9.01
C TRP A 239 6.97 -16.11 -9.58
N PRO A 240 6.27 -15.66 -10.65
CA PRO A 240 6.42 -14.29 -11.13
C PRO A 240 5.84 -13.30 -10.11
N LEU A 241 6.25 -12.04 -10.24
CA LEU A 241 5.65 -10.92 -9.52
C LEU A 241 4.71 -10.18 -10.45
N ARG A 242 3.53 -9.81 -9.96
CA ARG A 242 2.61 -8.96 -10.72
C ARG A 242 2.87 -7.51 -10.43
N LEU A 243 2.75 -6.68 -11.46
CA LEU A 243 2.89 -5.24 -11.32
C LEU A 243 1.53 -4.59 -11.44
N ASP A 244 1.22 -3.67 -10.53
CA ASP A 244 0.07 -2.79 -10.69
C ASP A 244 0.07 -2.14 -12.10
N PRO A 245 -0.98 -2.34 -12.90
CA PRO A 245 -1.01 -1.93 -14.30
C PRO A 245 -1.26 -0.43 -14.50
N ARG A 246 -1.30 0.37 -13.42
CA ARG A 246 -1.48 1.83 -13.50
C ARG A 246 -0.53 2.45 -14.54
N PRO A 247 -1.05 3.18 -15.55
CA PRO A 247 -0.24 3.70 -16.64
C PRO A 247 0.84 4.70 -16.24
N PHE A 248 1.84 4.87 -17.11
CA PHE A 248 2.86 5.91 -17.11
C PHE A 248 2.55 6.92 -18.22
N GLY A 249 2.75 8.21 -17.98
CA GLY A 249 2.52 9.26 -18.96
C GLY A 249 1.02 9.53 -19.24
N GLY A 250 0.76 10.56 -20.05
CA GLY A 250 -0.60 10.91 -20.50
C GLY A 250 -0.66 12.19 -21.34
N VAL A 251 -1.83 12.45 -21.92
CA VAL A 251 -2.10 13.64 -22.76
C VAL A 251 -2.02 14.90 -21.90
N ASN A 252 -1.18 15.87 -22.29
CA ASN A 252 -0.81 17.09 -21.55
C ASN A 252 0.17 16.92 -20.37
N GLU A 253 0.85 15.78 -20.26
CA GLU A 253 2.01 15.70 -19.37
C GLU A 253 3.25 16.16 -20.13
N ASP A 254 3.96 17.16 -19.58
CA ASP A 254 5.34 17.44 -19.98
C ASP A 254 6.16 16.19 -19.65
N VAL A 255 6.27 15.25 -20.59
CA VAL A 255 7.24 14.15 -20.51
C VAL A 255 8.61 14.74 -20.86
N GLY A 256 9.03 15.75 -20.10
CA GLY A 256 10.26 16.47 -20.31
C GLY A 256 11.45 15.59 -19.98
N GLU A 257 12.53 15.72 -20.75
CA GLU A 257 13.85 15.37 -20.29
C GLU A 257 14.14 16.17 -19.01
N ALA A 258 14.20 15.50 -17.86
CA ALA A 258 15.00 15.91 -16.70
C ALA A 258 14.88 14.90 -15.54
N ILE A 259 15.44 13.69 -15.72
CA ILE A 259 16.18 13.08 -14.59
C ILE A 259 17.44 13.94 -14.32
N GLU A 260 17.91 14.71 -15.31
CA GLU A 260 19.05 15.60 -15.18
C GLU A 260 18.67 16.92 -14.51
N GLY A 261 19.14 17.07 -13.28
CA GLY A 261 19.05 18.28 -12.47
C GLY A 261 18.93 17.94 -10.98
N PRO A 262 19.52 18.74 -10.09
CA PRO A 262 19.37 18.50 -8.66
C PRO A 262 17.89 18.61 -8.26
N LEU A 263 17.45 17.72 -7.38
CA LEU A 263 16.18 17.87 -6.67
C LEU A 263 16.22 19.19 -5.87
N ASP A 264 15.35 20.13 -6.23
CA ASP A 264 15.11 21.39 -5.50
C ASP A 264 13.63 21.47 -5.10
N PRO A 265 13.23 20.78 -4.02
CA PRO A 265 11.85 20.74 -3.56
C PRO A 265 11.49 21.98 -2.72
N GLY A 266 12.39 22.98 -2.64
CA GLY A 266 12.35 24.01 -1.60
C GLY A 266 12.67 23.39 -0.25
N ALA A 267 13.97 23.31 0.10
CA ALA A 267 14.39 22.78 1.39
C ALA A 267 13.69 23.53 2.52
N LEU A 268 13.06 22.77 3.42
CA LEU A 268 12.31 23.30 4.53
C LEU A 268 13.25 23.97 5.53
N GLU A 269 12.92 25.17 6.00
CA GLU A 269 13.65 25.79 7.11
C GLU A 269 13.28 25.10 8.43
N CYS A 270 14.30 24.62 9.12
CA CYS A 270 14.15 23.93 10.40
C CYS A 270 13.98 24.93 11.54
N THR A 271 13.12 24.58 12.50
CA THR A 271 12.96 25.36 13.73
C THR A 271 14.15 25.13 14.67
N ALA A 272 14.20 25.86 15.79
CA ALA A 272 15.33 25.82 16.72
C ALA A 272 15.59 24.44 17.37
N PHE A 273 14.61 23.53 17.36
CA PHE A 273 14.70 22.18 17.94
C PHE A 273 14.83 21.08 16.87
N GLU A 274 14.87 21.46 15.60
CA GLU A 274 14.95 20.53 14.49
C GLU A 274 16.31 20.62 13.80
N VAL A 275 16.68 19.51 13.16
CA VAL A 275 17.87 19.41 12.32
C VAL A 275 17.47 19.04 10.88
N PRO A 276 18.26 19.44 9.87
CA PRO A 276 18.00 19.08 8.48
C PRO A 276 18.01 17.55 8.26
N PHE A 277 17.01 17.05 7.55
CA PHE A 277 16.86 15.64 7.19
C PHE A 277 16.45 15.54 5.72
N GLY A 278 17.44 15.38 4.84
CA GLY A 278 17.21 15.51 3.40
C GLY A 278 16.67 16.92 3.08
N PRO A 279 15.57 17.05 2.33
CA PRO A 279 14.88 18.33 2.08
C PRO A 279 13.89 18.74 3.18
N GLY A 280 13.68 17.90 4.19
CA GLY A 280 12.81 18.16 5.34
C GLY A 280 13.59 18.46 6.61
N CYS A 281 12.88 18.43 7.73
CA CYS A 281 13.43 18.65 9.06
C CYS A 281 12.95 17.57 10.01
N VAL A 282 13.76 17.22 11.02
CA VAL A 282 13.38 16.29 12.09
C VAL A 282 13.76 16.82 13.46
N GLU A 283 12.91 16.55 14.45
CA GLU A 283 13.27 16.56 15.86
C GLU A 283 13.74 15.14 16.25
N VAL A 284 14.86 15.06 16.97
CA VAL A 284 15.48 13.79 17.36
C VAL A 284 15.04 13.45 18.79
N GLU A 285 14.37 12.32 18.96
CA GLU A 285 13.97 11.80 20.27
C GLU A 285 14.83 10.59 20.66
N ASP A 286 14.35 9.75 21.59
CA ASP A 286 15.08 8.60 22.09
C ASP A 286 15.06 7.42 21.11
N ASP A 287 13.89 7.01 20.65
CA ASP A 287 13.75 5.86 19.74
C ASP A 287 13.18 6.23 18.36
N ARG A 288 13.00 7.54 18.10
CA ARG A 288 12.35 8.04 16.89
C ARG A 288 12.83 9.40 16.41
N LEU A 289 12.46 9.71 15.17
CA LEU A 289 12.52 11.05 14.58
C LEU A 289 11.11 11.55 14.30
N LEU A 290 10.79 12.77 14.75
CA LEU A 290 9.54 13.46 14.41
C LEU A 290 9.82 14.42 13.26
N GLY A 291 9.32 14.10 12.07
CA GLY A 291 9.67 14.77 10.83
C GLY A 291 8.62 15.69 10.25
N ARG A 292 9.07 16.64 9.45
CA ARG A 292 8.27 17.50 8.57
C ARG A 292 8.81 17.47 7.15
N ALA A 293 7.93 17.18 6.20
CA ALA A 293 8.21 17.25 4.77
C ALA A 293 8.09 18.68 4.23
N PRO A 294 8.77 19.02 3.11
CA PRO A 294 8.64 20.32 2.45
C PRO A 294 7.29 20.49 1.73
N GLU A 295 7.09 21.62 1.05
CA GLU A 295 5.87 21.95 0.28
C GLU A 295 5.77 21.18 -1.06
N ALA A 296 6.34 19.99 -1.12
CA ALA A 296 6.31 19.10 -2.28
C ALA A 296 6.07 17.67 -1.83
N ALA A 297 5.32 16.91 -2.63
CA ALA A 297 5.18 15.49 -2.39
C ALA A 297 6.51 14.78 -2.67
N LEU A 298 6.94 13.91 -1.77
CA LEU A 298 8.20 13.18 -1.86
C LEU A 298 8.03 11.71 -1.50
N LEU A 299 8.76 10.87 -2.21
CA LEU A 299 9.09 9.51 -1.79
C LEU A 299 10.38 9.55 -0.99
N TRP A 300 10.39 8.86 0.15
CA TRP A 300 11.54 8.72 1.04
C TRP A 300 11.94 7.27 1.14
N GLY A 301 13.23 7.01 1.09
CA GLY A 301 13.84 5.74 1.45
C GLY A 301 14.91 5.98 2.48
N ILE A 302 14.77 5.33 3.64
CA ILE A 302 15.63 5.54 4.80
C ILE A 302 16.18 4.19 5.23
N ALA A 303 17.50 4.03 5.17
CA ALA A 303 18.19 2.80 5.54
C ALA A 303 19.29 3.07 6.56
N GLY A 304 19.52 2.12 7.47
CA GLY A 304 20.56 2.23 8.51
C GLY A 304 19.99 2.01 9.91
N GLU A 305 20.86 1.65 10.86
CA GLU A 305 20.45 1.33 12.24
C GLU A 305 19.35 0.26 12.36
N GLY A 306 19.26 -0.66 11.40
CA GLY A 306 18.20 -1.68 11.33
C GLY A 306 16.92 -1.22 10.63
N LEU A 307 16.84 0.04 10.19
CA LEU A 307 15.75 0.55 9.37
C LEU A 307 15.94 0.19 7.90
N ASP A 308 14.82 -0.15 7.24
CA ASP A 308 14.64 -0.24 5.79
C ASP A 308 13.24 0.30 5.45
N VAL A 309 13.08 1.62 5.53
CA VAL A 309 11.78 2.29 5.44
C VAL A 309 11.59 2.91 4.06
N VAL A 310 10.44 2.65 3.46
CA VAL A 310 9.94 3.38 2.28
C VAL A 310 8.62 4.03 2.67
N MET A 311 8.54 5.35 2.48
CA MET A 311 7.34 6.11 2.81
C MET A 311 7.14 7.27 1.85
N THR A 312 5.91 7.77 1.78
CA THR A 312 5.56 8.93 0.97
C THR A 312 5.05 10.03 1.87
N THR A 313 5.36 11.29 1.54
CA THR A 313 4.79 12.46 2.20
C THR A 313 4.19 13.39 1.17
N GLY A 314 3.03 13.95 1.45
CA GLY A 314 2.43 15.09 0.78
C GLY A 314 3.07 16.41 1.23
N LYS A 315 2.40 17.51 0.86
CA LYS A 315 2.88 18.88 1.12
C LYS A 315 2.82 19.19 2.62
N ASN A 316 3.94 19.61 3.20
CA ASN A 316 4.06 19.98 4.63
C ASN A 316 3.60 18.89 5.60
N GLU A 317 3.61 17.64 5.17
CA GLU A 317 3.13 16.52 5.97
C GLU A 317 4.11 16.20 7.12
N ARG A 318 3.55 15.78 8.26
CA ARG A 318 4.33 15.27 9.40
C ARG A 318 4.50 13.77 9.28
N PHE A 319 5.65 13.26 9.73
CA PHE A 319 5.92 11.83 9.75
C PHE A 319 6.67 11.42 11.01
N VAL A 320 6.67 10.13 11.34
CA VAL A 320 7.44 9.55 12.44
C VAL A 320 8.28 8.40 11.90
N LEU A 321 9.57 8.38 12.25
CA LEU A 321 10.47 7.26 11.99
C LEU A 321 10.86 6.64 13.32
N LYS A 322 10.29 5.48 13.66
CA LYS A 322 10.54 4.77 14.93
C LYS A 322 11.52 3.61 14.74
N GLY A 323 12.05 3.09 15.85
CA GLY A 323 12.89 1.89 15.88
C GLY A 323 14.39 2.19 15.98
N LEU A 324 14.73 3.43 16.30
CA LEU A 324 16.11 3.85 16.50
C LEU A 324 16.62 3.43 17.88
N PRO A 325 17.92 3.14 18.03
CA PRO A 325 18.48 2.83 19.33
C PRO A 325 18.58 4.08 20.21
N ALA A 326 18.04 4.03 21.43
CA ALA A 326 18.10 5.14 22.37
C ALA A 326 19.50 5.38 22.97
N GLY A 327 19.83 6.66 23.16
CA GLY A 327 21.08 7.15 23.76
C GLY A 327 22.32 6.84 22.93
N LYS A 328 22.21 6.74 21.60
CA LYS A 328 23.31 6.35 20.71
C LYS A 328 23.48 7.32 19.55
N ASP A 329 24.71 7.38 19.05
CA ASP A 329 24.98 7.97 17.74
C ASP A 329 24.40 7.06 16.65
N ILE A 330 23.63 7.65 15.75
CA ILE A 330 22.99 6.98 14.63
C ILE A 330 23.50 7.53 13.31
N THR A 331 23.54 6.70 12.27
CA THR A 331 23.75 7.15 10.89
C THR A 331 22.75 6.50 9.94
N LEU A 332 22.00 7.35 9.24
CA LEU A 332 20.98 6.93 8.27
C LEU A 332 21.38 7.39 6.86
N ASP A 333 21.08 6.55 5.88
CA ASP A 333 21.12 6.87 4.47
C ASP A 333 19.71 7.28 4.02
N VAL A 334 19.56 8.54 3.64
CA VAL A 334 18.28 9.17 3.33
C VAL A 334 18.26 9.50 1.84
N THR A 335 17.39 8.82 1.12
CA THR A 335 17.13 9.04 -0.30
C THR A 335 15.75 9.65 -0.45
N THR A 336 15.64 10.76 -1.18
CA THR A 336 14.37 11.39 -1.53
C THR A 336 14.20 11.46 -3.03
N ILE A 337 12.98 11.21 -3.49
CA ILE A 337 12.61 11.21 -4.91
C ILE A 337 11.33 12.02 -5.10
N ASP A 338 11.30 12.93 -6.07
CA ASP A 338 10.09 13.68 -6.40
C ASP A 338 9.20 12.96 -7.43
N VAL A 339 8.07 13.58 -7.80
CA VAL A 339 7.10 12.98 -8.74
C VAL A 339 7.68 12.81 -10.16
N ARG A 340 8.78 13.48 -10.49
CA ARG A 340 9.48 13.36 -11.78
C ARG A 340 10.58 12.29 -11.75
N GLY A 341 10.86 11.71 -10.59
CA GLY A 341 11.91 10.71 -10.42
C GLY A 341 13.30 11.31 -10.16
N ARG A 342 13.41 12.61 -9.87
CA ARG A 342 14.70 13.22 -9.50
C ARG A 342 15.07 12.79 -8.09
N GLU A 343 16.30 12.33 -7.90
CA GLU A 343 16.79 11.75 -6.65
C GLU A 343 17.76 12.71 -5.92
N GLN A 344 17.68 12.73 -4.59
CA GLN A 344 18.74 13.23 -3.72
C GLN A 344 19.03 12.20 -2.63
N ARG A 345 20.32 11.86 -2.46
CA ARG A 345 20.78 10.97 -1.39
C ARG A 345 21.74 11.69 -0.45
N ARG A 346 21.49 11.60 0.86
CA ARG A 346 22.31 12.22 1.91
C ARG A 346 22.46 11.28 3.09
N LYS A 347 23.62 11.36 3.75
CA LYS A 347 23.77 10.77 5.08
C LYS A 347 23.24 11.74 6.12
N PHE A 348 22.49 11.20 7.07
CA PHE A 348 22.06 11.89 8.27
C PHE A 348 22.75 11.25 9.48
N SER A 349 23.26 12.08 10.38
CA SER A 349 23.85 11.62 11.63
C SER A 349 23.36 12.49 12.78
N ALA A 350 23.00 11.84 13.88
CA ALA A 350 22.54 12.49 15.10
C ALA A 350 22.84 11.59 16.31
N THR A 351 22.63 12.12 17.51
CA THR A 351 22.64 11.34 18.75
C THR A 351 21.22 11.31 19.28
N THR A 352 20.64 10.12 19.42
CA THR A 352 19.31 9.94 20.02
C THR A 352 19.34 10.24 21.52
N LEU A 353 18.20 10.62 22.07
CA LEU A 353 18.06 10.91 23.49
C LEU A 353 18.08 9.63 24.33
N THR A 354 18.31 9.77 25.63
CA THR A 354 18.12 8.65 26.56
C THR A 354 16.66 8.22 26.60
N PRO A 355 16.34 6.94 26.87
CA PRO A 355 14.97 6.46 26.98
C PRO A 355 14.09 7.41 27.79
N MET A 356 12.92 7.76 27.25
CA MET A 356 11.99 8.71 27.86
C MET A 356 10.54 8.24 27.76
N PRO A 357 9.61 8.81 28.58
CA PRO A 357 8.20 8.56 28.39
C PRO A 357 7.71 9.28 27.13
N HIS A 358 6.78 8.66 26.41
CA HIS A 358 6.09 9.28 25.29
C HIS A 358 4.61 8.93 25.35
N VAL A 359 3.79 9.91 25.75
CA VAL A 359 2.35 9.74 25.95
C VAL A 359 1.60 10.38 24.80
N VAL A 360 0.74 9.60 24.14
CA VAL A 360 -0.10 10.04 23.03
C VAL A 360 -1.58 9.92 23.39
N LEU A 361 -2.41 10.77 22.79
CA LEU A 361 -3.85 10.50 22.68
C LEU A 361 -4.01 9.28 21.78
N ASN A 362 -4.71 8.23 22.23
CA ASN A 362 -4.89 6.99 21.49
C ASN A 362 -6.31 6.81 20.95
N GLU A 363 -7.31 7.17 21.75
CA GLU A 363 -8.71 7.00 21.40
C GLU A 363 -9.59 8.03 22.15
N VAL A 364 -10.69 8.48 21.56
CA VAL A 364 -11.63 9.44 22.16
C VAL A 364 -13.07 8.99 21.92
N MET A 365 -13.82 8.82 23.01
CA MET A 365 -15.26 8.59 23.00
C MET A 365 -15.98 9.87 23.43
N ALA A 366 -16.44 10.63 22.44
CA ALA A 366 -17.22 11.84 22.67
C ALA A 366 -18.74 11.61 22.59
N ASN A 367 -19.19 10.49 21.99
CA ASN A 367 -20.61 10.19 21.72
C ASN A 367 -20.98 8.77 22.18
N PRO A 368 -20.95 8.49 23.50
CA PRO A 368 -21.31 7.16 24.04
C PRO A 368 -22.78 6.81 23.77
N LEU A 369 -23.16 5.54 23.96
CA LEU A 369 -24.58 5.14 23.96
C LEU A 369 -25.24 5.39 25.33
N GLY A 370 -24.46 5.30 26.40
CA GLY A 370 -24.88 5.57 27.77
C GLY A 370 -25.04 7.06 28.07
N PRO A 371 -25.27 7.41 29.36
CA PRO A 371 -25.52 8.79 29.76
C PRO A 371 -24.35 9.73 29.45
N GLU A 372 -24.65 10.86 28.81
CA GLU A 372 -23.70 11.96 28.56
C GLU A 372 -23.78 13.04 29.65
N PRO A 373 -22.65 13.62 30.10
CA PRO A 373 -21.28 13.32 29.69
C PRO A 373 -20.64 12.16 30.46
N ASP A 374 -21.37 11.48 31.34
CA ASP A 374 -20.83 10.51 32.31
C ASP A 374 -20.03 9.37 31.66
N GLN A 375 -20.43 8.91 30.47
CA GLN A 375 -19.80 7.82 29.71
C GLN A 375 -18.79 8.28 28.64
N GLU A 376 -18.46 9.57 28.60
CA GLU A 376 -17.39 10.08 27.73
C GLU A 376 -16.01 9.77 28.30
N TRP A 377 -15.04 9.56 27.42
CA TRP A 377 -13.67 9.29 27.83
C TRP A 377 -12.61 9.65 26.78
N VAL A 378 -11.41 9.91 27.27
CA VAL A 378 -10.19 10.10 26.46
C VAL A 378 -9.17 9.06 26.90
N GLU A 379 -8.60 8.34 25.95
CA GLU A 379 -7.57 7.35 26.21
C GLU A 379 -6.18 7.88 25.87
N LEU A 380 -5.26 7.64 26.80
CA LEU A 380 -3.83 7.87 26.64
C LEU A 380 -3.09 6.55 26.53
N TYR A 381 -2.05 6.53 25.70
CA TYR A 381 -1.14 5.40 25.59
C TYR A 381 0.30 5.87 25.77
N ASN A 382 1.08 5.13 26.56
CA ASN A 382 2.52 5.37 26.66
C ASN A 382 3.25 4.42 25.71
N ASP A 383 3.68 4.92 24.55
CA ASP A 383 4.43 4.15 23.56
C ASP A 383 5.96 4.37 23.64
N GLY A 384 6.39 5.07 24.70
CA GLY A 384 7.79 5.24 25.08
C GLY A 384 8.31 4.09 25.95
N ALA A 385 9.60 4.15 26.27
CA ALA A 385 10.30 3.10 27.02
C ALA A 385 10.34 3.33 28.54
N VAL A 386 9.90 4.50 29.01
CA VAL A 386 9.93 4.90 30.43
C VAL A 386 8.52 5.20 30.92
N GLU A 387 8.26 4.91 32.20
CA GLU A 387 7.00 5.21 32.86
C GLU A 387 6.71 6.73 32.86
N ALA A 388 5.48 7.11 32.51
CA ALA A 388 5.07 8.50 32.40
C ALA A 388 4.28 8.94 33.64
N ALA A 389 4.59 10.12 34.18
CA ALA A 389 3.79 10.75 35.22
C ALA A 389 2.68 11.59 34.57
N LEU A 390 1.42 11.17 34.71
CA LEU A 390 0.28 11.87 34.12
C LEU A 390 -0.04 13.19 34.83
N GLY A 391 0.37 13.36 36.09
CA GLY A 391 0.07 14.56 36.90
C GLY A 391 0.65 15.88 36.38
N GLU A 392 1.49 15.82 35.35
CA GLU A 392 2.08 16.99 34.68
C GLU A 392 1.47 17.24 33.28
N LEU A 393 0.37 16.56 32.98
CA LEU A 393 -0.30 16.63 31.69
C LEU A 393 -1.69 17.25 31.82
N VAL A 394 -2.10 17.93 30.75
CA VAL A 394 -3.40 18.61 30.65
C VAL A 394 -4.08 18.17 29.37
N ILE A 395 -5.34 17.73 29.46
CA ILE A 395 -6.21 17.55 28.30
C ILE A 395 -6.92 18.87 28.04
N SER A 396 -6.94 19.32 26.79
CA SER A 396 -7.57 20.58 26.38
C SER A 396 -8.45 20.39 25.16
N ASP A 397 -9.65 20.94 25.22
CA ASP A 397 -10.62 21.02 24.12
C ASP A 397 -11.11 22.49 23.94
N ILE A 398 -12.19 22.71 23.17
CA ILE A 398 -12.76 24.05 22.99
C ILE A 398 -13.52 24.55 24.25
N GLY A 399 -13.98 23.62 25.08
CA GLY A 399 -14.78 23.88 26.28
C GLY A 399 -13.92 24.25 27.49
N GLY A 400 -12.71 23.70 27.62
CA GLY A 400 -11.80 23.98 28.72
C GLY A 400 -10.55 23.08 28.78
N GLU A 401 -9.96 23.04 29.97
CA GLU A 401 -8.77 22.25 30.29
C GLU A 401 -9.04 21.36 31.49
N THR A 402 -8.53 20.13 31.43
CA THR A 402 -8.60 19.11 32.48
C THR A 402 -7.17 18.72 32.87
N VAL A 403 -6.76 19.12 34.06
CA VAL A 403 -5.47 18.70 34.65
C VAL A 403 -5.59 17.26 35.11
N LEU A 404 -4.64 16.41 34.72
CA LEU A 404 -4.65 15.01 35.09
C LEU A 404 -4.09 14.79 36.52
N PRO A 405 -4.56 13.75 37.24
CA PRO A 405 -4.03 13.42 38.55
C PRO A 405 -2.65 12.75 38.46
N GLY A 406 -1.92 12.74 39.59
CA GLY A 406 -0.61 12.11 39.73
C GLY A 406 -0.65 10.59 39.67
N ILE A 407 -0.94 10.03 38.49
CA ILE A 407 -0.94 8.61 38.17
C ILE A 407 0.30 8.29 37.32
N MET A 408 0.90 7.13 37.55
CA MET A 408 1.98 6.63 36.73
C MET A 408 1.42 5.70 35.64
N LEU A 409 1.82 5.94 34.39
CA LEU A 409 1.45 5.14 33.22
C LEU A 409 2.68 4.36 32.72
N PRO A 410 2.74 3.04 32.97
CA PRO A 410 3.88 2.23 32.53
C PRO A 410 4.01 2.16 30.99
N PRO A 411 5.21 1.85 30.47
CA PRO A 411 5.41 1.59 29.05
C PRO A 411 4.44 0.55 28.49
N GLY A 412 3.88 0.81 27.32
CA GLY A 412 2.96 -0.09 26.62
C GLY A 412 1.60 -0.25 27.29
N ARG A 413 1.20 0.67 28.19
CA ARG A 413 -0.08 0.64 28.90
C ARG A 413 -1.00 1.77 28.48
N PHE A 414 -2.29 1.54 28.68
CA PHE A 414 -3.37 2.49 28.40
C PHE A 414 -3.90 3.09 29.71
N ALA A 415 -4.23 4.37 29.67
CA ALA A 415 -4.99 5.07 30.70
C ALA A 415 -6.28 5.62 30.09
N VAL A 416 -7.43 5.18 30.61
CA VAL A 416 -8.75 5.65 30.18
C VAL A 416 -9.17 6.77 31.14
N ILE A 417 -9.12 8.01 30.66
CA ILE A 417 -9.48 9.20 31.43
C ILE A 417 -10.99 9.40 31.32
N VAL A 418 -11.69 9.35 32.45
CA VAL A 418 -13.16 9.33 32.52
C VAL A 418 -13.68 10.37 33.50
N ASN A 419 -14.92 10.80 33.32
CA ASN A 419 -15.61 11.65 34.29
C ASN A 419 -15.77 10.96 35.67
N GLU A 420 -15.88 11.73 36.74
CA GLU A 420 -15.99 11.20 38.12
C GLU A 420 -17.18 10.24 38.28
N THR A 421 -18.25 10.47 37.53
CA THR A 421 -19.51 9.70 37.50
C THR A 421 -19.50 8.47 36.59
N PHE A 422 -18.42 8.23 35.84
CA PHE A 422 -18.32 7.11 34.89
C PHE A 422 -18.62 5.74 35.55
N VAL A 423 -19.47 4.94 34.90
CA VAL A 423 -19.80 3.58 35.34
C VAL A 423 -19.11 2.59 34.39
N PRO A 424 -18.09 1.81 34.85
CA PRO A 424 -17.30 0.96 33.96
C PRO A 424 -18.06 -0.11 33.19
N ASP A 425 -19.13 -0.65 33.77
CA ASP A 425 -20.04 -1.57 33.11
C ASP A 425 -21.45 -1.10 33.41
N ASP A 426 -22.02 -0.31 32.49
CA ASP A 426 -23.38 0.19 32.55
C ASP A 426 -24.37 -0.67 31.77
N GLU A 427 -23.92 -1.84 31.30
CA GLU A 427 -24.64 -2.79 30.43
C GLU A 427 -24.98 -2.24 29.02
N ILE A 428 -24.47 -1.06 28.63
CA ILE A 428 -24.77 -0.40 27.36
C ILE A 428 -23.49 -0.19 26.53
N ASP A 429 -22.51 0.51 27.09
CA ASP A 429 -21.24 0.81 26.43
C ASP A 429 -20.21 -0.32 26.63
N VAL A 430 -19.17 -0.33 25.79
CA VAL A 430 -18.09 -1.30 25.91
C VAL A 430 -17.29 -1.01 27.19
N PRO A 431 -17.17 -1.97 28.14
CA PRO A 431 -16.43 -1.74 29.37
C PRO A 431 -14.93 -1.64 29.08
N PRO A 432 -14.17 -0.85 29.88
CA PRO A 432 -12.71 -0.87 29.81
C PRO A 432 -12.14 -2.29 30.00
N ALA A 433 -11.03 -2.58 29.31
CA ALA A 433 -10.29 -3.82 29.50
C ALA A 433 -9.93 -4.03 30.98
N GLU A 434 -9.89 -5.30 31.43
CA GLU A 434 -9.70 -5.66 32.84
C GLU A 434 -8.43 -5.05 33.46
N ASP A 435 -7.40 -4.87 32.65
CA ASP A 435 -6.10 -4.35 33.05
C ASP A 435 -5.90 -2.85 32.72
N ALA A 436 -6.95 -2.17 32.23
CA ALA A 436 -6.93 -0.75 31.93
C ALA A 436 -6.74 0.10 33.20
N ILE A 437 -5.92 1.15 33.11
CA ILE A 437 -5.81 2.14 34.19
C ILE A 437 -6.93 3.15 34.02
N VAL A 438 -8.03 3.00 34.76
CA VAL A 438 -9.14 3.98 34.73
C VAL A 438 -8.80 5.16 35.64
N VAL A 439 -8.72 6.35 35.05
CA VAL A 439 -8.35 7.60 35.74
C VAL A 439 -9.55 8.53 35.78
N ARG A 440 -10.07 8.79 36.99
CA ARG A 440 -11.22 9.69 37.18
C ARG A 440 -10.77 11.14 37.30
N VAL A 441 -11.45 12.02 36.57
CA VAL A 441 -11.27 13.48 36.63
C VAL A 441 -12.61 14.16 36.95
N PRO A 442 -12.61 15.37 37.55
CA PRO A 442 -13.86 16.06 37.88
C PRO A 442 -14.75 16.33 36.66
N ALA A 443 -14.13 16.68 35.52
CA ALA A 443 -14.78 16.84 34.24
C ALA A 443 -13.77 16.69 33.09
N LEU A 444 -14.17 16.05 31.99
CA LEU A 444 -13.52 16.17 30.69
C LEU A 444 -14.01 17.45 30.01
N GLY A 445 -13.07 18.36 29.73
CA GLY A 445 -13.41 19.71 29.32
C GLY A 445 -14.19 20.45 30.41
N LYS A 446 -15.02 21.43 30.01
CA LYS A 446 -15.85 22.19 30.96
C LYS A 446 -17.21 21.54 31.24
N SER A 447 -17.76 20.80 30.28
CA SER A 447 -19.11 20.22 30.38
C SER A 447 -19.26 18.94 29.55
N GLY A 448 -18.17 18.19 29.37
CA GLY A 448 -18.09 17.07 28.43
C GLY A 448 -17.50 17.45 27.08
N LEU A 449 -17.27 16.43 26.27
CA LEU A 449 -16.71 16.49 24.93
C LEU A 449 -17.80 16.79 23.89
N GLY A 450 -17.44 17.57 22.89
CA GLY A 450 -18.28 17.88 21.76
C GLY A 450 -18.51 16.67 20.85
N ASN A 451 -19.75 16.18 20.82
CA ASN A 451 -20.28 15.22 19.84
C ASN A 451 -20.03 15.56 18.36
N GLY A 452 -19.54 16.77 18.04
CA GLY A 452 -19.22 17.21 16.69
C GLY A 452 -17.90 16.66 16.13
N GLY A 453 -17.11 15.92 16.93
CA GLY A 453 -15.76 15.50 16.54
C GLY A 453 -14.76 16.65 16.67
N GLU A 454 -14.68 17.22 17.87
CA GLU A 454 -13.84 18.39 18.14
C GLU A 454 -12.35 18.07 18.28
N ILE A 455 -11.53 19.13 18.33
CA ILE A 455 -10.09 19.01 18.53
C ILE A 455 -9.81 18.78 20.01
N VAL A 456 -9.17 17.65 20.33
CA VAL A 456 -8.62 17.34 21.65
C VAL A 456 -7.10 17.44 21.60
N ARG A 457 -6.49 18.05 22.61
CA ARG A 457 -5.04 18.21 22.75
C ARG A 457 -4.56 17.66 24.09
N LEU A 458 -3.40 17.04 24.07
CA LEU A 458 -2.61 16.71 25.25
C LEU A 458 -1.45 17.70 25.34
N LEU A 459 -1.34 18.40 26.48
CA LEU A 459 -0.36 19.42 26.74
C LEU A 459 0.53 19.03 27.92
N ASP A 460 1.78 19.48 27.94
CA ASP A 460 2.57 19.53 29.17
C ASP A 460 2.25 20.79 30.01
N MET A 461 2.75 20.86 31.25
CA MET A 461 2.57 22.03 32.14
C MET A 461 3.09 23.36 31.58
N ARG A 462 3.88 23.35 30.50
CA ARG A 462 4.39 24.56 29.83
C ARG A 462 3.52 24.95 28.64
N GLY A 463 2.43 24.22 28.38
CA GLY A 463 1.51 24.43 27.26
C GLY A 463 2.04 23.89 25.93
N ARG A 464 3.11 23.08 25.92
CA ARG A 464 3.58 22.44 24.69
C ARG A 464 2.63 21.29 24.36
N ILE A 465 2.18 21.25 23.11
CA ILE A 465 1.32 20.17 22.61
C ILE A 465 2.17 18.92 22.41
N LEU A 466 1.85 17.87 23.17
CA LEU A 466 2.46 16.54 23.05
C LEU A 466 1.71 15.67 22.04
N SER A 467 0.38 15.76 22.05
CA SER A 467 -0.48 14.98 21.15
C SER A 467 -1.76 15.76 20.79
N ARG A 468 -2.36 15.49 19.63
CA ARG A 468 -3.63 16.10 19.20
C ARG A 468 -4.45 15.13 18.35
N PHE A 469 -5.76 15.19 18.53
CA PHE A 469 -6.73 14.65 17.59
C PHE A 469 -7.23 15.77 16.66
N PRO A 470 -7.39 15.51 15.36
CA PRO A 470 -7.96 16.48 14.44
C PRO A 470 -9.47 16.63 14.68
N ALA A 471 -10.07 17.66 14.09
CA ALA A 471 -11.51 17.69 13.95
C ALA A 471 -11.92 16.64 12.90
N ILE A 472 -12.61 15.59 13.34
CA ILE A 472 -13.05 14.48 12.48
C ILE A 472 -14.56 14.61 12.26
N PRO A 473 -15.11 14.12 11.12
CA PRO A 473 -16.56 14.01 10.96
C PRO A 473 -17.24 13.41 12.20
N LYS A 474 -18.41 13.97 12.53
CA LYS A 474 -19.21 13.60 13.71
C LYS A 474 -19.31 12.06 13.87
N PRO A 475 -18.79 11.48 14.97
CA PRO A 475 -18.97 10.06 15.25
C PRO A 475 -20.45 9.73 15.44
N LYS A 476 -20.88 8.53 15.03
CA LYS A 476 -22.20 8.00 15.42
C LYS A 476 -22.14 7.64 16.90
N ALA A 477 -23.31 7.56 17.54
CA ALA A 477 -23.39 7.10 18.93
C ALA A 477 -22.77 5.69 19.07
N GLY A 478 -21.94 5.50 20.09
CA GLY A 478 -21.17 4.29 20.33
C GLY A 478 -19.93 4.11 19.45
N GLN A 479 -19.53 5.13 18.67
CA GLN A 479 -18.26 5.12 17.94
C GLN A 479 -17.25 6.06 18.57
N SER A 480 -16.00 5.61 18.62
CA SER A 480 -14.86 6.42 19.01
C SER A 480 -14.13 6.97 17.79
N VAL A 481 -13.32 8.00 18.02
CA VAL A 481 -12.19 8.32 17.15
C VAL A 481 -10.97 7.57 17.67
N ALA A 482 -10.34 6.75 16.83
CA ALA A 482 -9.17 5.96 17.18
C ALA A 482 -7.95 6.38 16.35
N ARG A 483 -6.78 6.46 16.99
CA ARG A 483 -5.49 6.55 16.29
C ARG A 483 -5.17 5.20 15.65
N ARG A 484 -4.71 5.18 14.40
CA ARG A 484 -4.44 3.93 13.66
C ARG A 484 -3.32 3.11 14.28
N SER A 485 -2.27 3.79 14.72
CA SER A 485 -1.14 3.17 15.40
C SER A 485 -0.53 4.20 16.36
N PRO A 486 0.11 3.78 17.45
CA PRO A 486 0.73 4.71 18.42
C PRO A 486 1.72 5.71 17.80
N ASP A 487 2.39 5.32 16.72
CA ASP A 487 3.37 6.11 15.98
C ASP A 487 2.77 6.92 14.82
N ALA A 488 1.46 6.80 14.55
CA ALA A 488 0.82 7.58 13.51
C ALA A 488 0.93 9.08 13.85
N PRO A 489 1.42 9.93 12.93
CA PRO A 489 1.72 11.33 13.21
C PRO A 489 0.45 12.14 13.48
N ASP A 490 0.55 13.07 14.43
CA ASP A 490 -0.44 14.12 14.61
C ASP A 490 -0.55 15.05 13.39
N GLY A 491 -1.76 15.59 13.13
CA GLY A 491 -1.97 16.57 12.07
C GLY A 491 -2.06 15.98 10.66
N VAL A 492 -1.95 14.65 10.52
CA VAL A 492 -2.28 13.91 9.32
C VAL A 492 -3.67 13.30 9.52
N SER A 493 -4.61 13.58 8.62
CA SER A 493 -6.01 13.13 8.76
C SER A 493 -6.12 11.62 8.83
N ASP A 494 -5.30 10.95 8.04
CA ASP A 494 -5.35 9.50 7.87
C ASP A 494 -4.72 8.76 9.06
N SER A 495 -4.06 9.45 9.99
CA SER A 495 -3.60 8.85 11.27
C SER A 495 -4.75 8.44 12.18
N PHE A 496 -5.98 8.89 11.91
CA PHE A 496 -7.14 8.68 12.76
C PHE A 496 -8.33 8.18 11.94
N LEU A 497 -9.23 7.44 12.58
CA LEU A 497 -10.48 6.98 11.97
C LEU A 497 -11.60 6.85 12.99
N LEU A 498 -12.83 6.71 12.49
CA LEU A 498 -13.96 6.26 13.30
C LEU A 498 -13.92 4.73 13.44
N ALA A 499 -13.94 4.22 14.67
CA ALA A 499 -13.83 2.79 14.97
C ALA A 499 -14.82 2.37 16.07
N PRO A 500 -15.09 1.06 16.21
CA PRO A 500 -15.68 0.52 17.44
C PRO A 500 -14.74 0.79 18.64
N PRO A 501 -15.27 1.14 19.81
CA PRO A 501 -14.48 1.52 20.97
C PRO A 501 -13.65 0.36 21.54
N THR A 502 -12.40 0.65 21.93
CA THR A 502 -11.48 -0.30 22.54
C THR A 502 -10.86 0.20 23.85
N PRO A 503 -11.66 0.66 24.84
CA PRO A 503 -11.14 1.29 26.05
C PRO A 503 -10.20 0.35 26.80
N GLY A 504 -8.97 0.79 27.01
CA GLY A 504 -7.89 0.08 27.69
C GLY A 504 -7.14 -0.93 26.82
N ALA A 505 -7.39 -1.00 25.51
CA ALA A 505 -6.87 -2.03 24.63
C ALA A 505 -6.30 -1.46 23.32
N ALA A 506 -5.58 -2.30 22.57
CA ALA A 506 -5.10 -1.91 21.25
C ALA A 506 -6.29 -1.69 20.29
N ASN A 507 -6.26 -0.56 19.59
CA ASN A 507 -7.28 -0.22 18.60
C ASN A 507 -7.38 -1.34 17.55
N THR A 508 -8.61 -1.78 17.28
CA THR A 508 -8.88 -2.81 16.24
C THR A 508 -8.62 -2.30 14.82
N ALA A 509 -8.22 -1.04 14.68
CA ALA A 509 -7.77 -0.43 13.45
C ALA A 509 -6.30 -0.79 13.10
N SER A 510 -5.91 -2.05 13.24
CA SER A 510 -4.72 -2.56 12.54
C SER A 510 -5.04 -2.55 11.04
N PHE A 511 -4.31 -1.74 10.27
CA PHE A 511 -4.53 -1.47 8.84
C PHE A 511 -4.82 -2.73 8.00
N PRO A 512 -5.52 -2.60 6.84
CA PRO A 512 -5.33 -3.58 5.77
C PRO A 512 -3.87 -3.63 5.29
#